data_AF-I4C282-F1
#
_entry.id   AF-I4C282-F1
#
_cell.length_a   1.000
_cell.length_b   1.000
_cell.length_c   1.000
_cell.angle_alpha   90.00
_cell.angle_beta   90.00
_cell.angle_gamma   90.00
#
_symmetry.space_group_name_H-M   'P 1'
#
loop_
_entity.id
_entity.type
_entity.pdbx_description
1 polymer ?
#
loop_
_entity_poly.entity_id
_entity_poly.type
_entity_poly.pdbx_seq_one_letter_code
_entity_poly.pdbx_strand_id
1 'polypeptide(L)'
;MSVDWDRVLVLMDPADEEQFGFTSKDFESAGLHVLVASYDRIGRDESLVQEIAATGCEAIIFTRNDDMHGHPRIADLLRASRKGYTAVSAIDRQHWHEQTRECIKDLLNRHGEVAVPTCSEKIARSEGKTDGTFSLVFDFEQLGGARFGIPRLVPMLESLGIHATFFITGFIAEIYPPLVQLLVDLGHEIAVHGAMHEFLQGRTISDQTARISRHKESLVSFGDVRGANFIFRMDAHSPQAICEAGLRYFVLFRKHLFYRTRFIESSGRVRSFRTPEGDLVLIPVGVETYGMPLHEVKAMIRSSLRTARKEGHNHVSVLMHPFKDGALERIQNTRSLMEYLLHDLNLRPVTLRELPAPEPARSTAAEILYRWDENEAQVSKESSALDYGVSWWKPPLYHSRRVEDLADALENGGTPVVLTSDVRDGKKKIAVYPDGWQCGSENVRLDPIVSPDATAEKVSRLLHEKGGISISPPAKYMDTIHRIMFHVPRTLDDFNMLIRRLLKRAFKQ
;
A
#
# COMPACT_ATOMS: atom_id res chain seq x y z
N MET A 1 -22.26 -11.52 -1.81
CA MET A 1 -22.02 -10.13 -1.36
C MET A 1 -20.89 -10.17 -0.35
N SER A 2 -19.89 -9.30 -0.50
CA SER A 2 -18.70 -9.29 0.38
C SER A 2 -18.86 -8.39 1.60
N VAL A 3 -19.74 -7.39 1.54
CA VAL A 3 -20.01 -6.46 2.63
C VAL A 3 -21.09 -7.03 3.55
N ASP A 4 -20.82 -6.96 4.86
CA ASP A 4 -21.78 -7.29 5.92
C ASP A 4 -22.42 -5.99 6.41
N TRP A 5 -23.52 -5.57 5.77
CA TRP A 5 -24.17 -4.27 6.01
C TRP A 5 -24.71 -4.09 7.42
N ASP A 6 -25.08 -5.17 8.09
CA ASP A 6 -25.52 -5.16 9.50
C ASP A 6 -24.37 -4.80 10.46
N ARG A 7 -23.14 -4.71 9.95
CA ARG A 7 -21.93 -4.36 10.72
C ARG A 7 -21.24 -3.11 10.16
N VAL A 8 -21.96 -2.29 9.41
CA VAL A 8 -21.48 -1.02 8.85
C VAL A 8 -22.17 0.14 9.55
N LEU A 9 -21.36 1.07 10.08
CA LEU A 9 -21.81 2.30 10.72
C LEU A 9 -21.63 3.49 9.77
N VAL A 10 -22.67 4.28 9.55
CA VAL A 10 -22.55 5.61 8.97
C VAL A 10 -22.27 6.60 10.09
N LEU A 11 -21.10 7.24 10.06
CA LEU A 11 -20.80 8.37 10.95
C LEU A 11 -21.20 9.66 10.24
N MET A 12 -22.24 10.31 10.74
CA MET A 12 -22.82 11.51 10.12
C MET A 12 -22.52 12.76 10.98
N ASP A 13 -22.08 13.85 10.35
CA ASP A 13 -21.94 15.12 11.04
C ASP A 13 -23.33 15.79 11.17
N PRO A 14 -23.68 16.43 12.30
CA PRO A 14 -24.97 17.10 12.44
C PRO A 14 -25.26 18.14 11.35
N ALA A 15 -24.22 18.78 10.79
CA ALA A 15 -24.40 19.75 9.71
C ALA A 15 -24.68 19.09 8.34
N ASP A 16 -24.53 17.77 8.20
CA ASP A 16 -24.77 17.06 6.94
C ASP A 16 -26.25 17.14 6.50
N GLU A 17 -27.19 17.20 7.44
CA GLU A 17 -28.62 17.30 7.14
C GLU A 17 -28.93 18.59 6.37
N GLU A 18 -28.45 19.73 6.85
CA GLU A 18 -28.59 21.02 6.16
C GLU A 18 -27.78 21.04 4.86
N GLN A 19 -26.58 20.46 4.86
CA GLN A 19 -25.65 20.55 3.71
C GLN A 19 -26.04 19.66 2.53
N PHE A 20 -26.63 18.49 2.79
CA PHE A 20 -26.89 17.47 1.77
C PHE A 20 -28.37 17.11 1.66
N GLY A 21 -29.20 17.47 2.65
CA GLY A 21 -30.63 17.17 2.65
C GLY A 21 -30.94 15.71 2.96
N PHE A 22 -30.09 15.04 3.73
CA PHE A 22 -30.30 13.66 4.21
C PHE A 22 -30.19 13.62 5.73
N THR A 23 -31.15 12.96 6.36
CA THR A 23 -31.26 12.79 7.81
C THR A 23 -30.74 11.41 8.21
N SER A 24 -30.50 11.18 9.51
CA SER A 24 -30.15 9.84 10.00
C SER A 24 -31.24 8.81 9.66
N LYS A 25 -32.51 9.21 9.62
CA LYS A 25 -33.64 8.33 9.29
C LYS A 25 -33.61 7.81 7.87
N ASP A 26 -33.03 8.55 6.92
CA ASP A 26 -32.90 8.10 5.54
C ASP A 26 -31.94 6.90 5.45
N PHE A 27 -30.80 6.97 6.17
CA PHE A 27 -29.84 5.87 6.27
C PHE A 27 -30.40 4.69 7.08
N GLU A 28 -31.07 4.94 8.20
CA GLU A 28 -31.74 3.90 8.99
C GLU A 28 -32.80 3.16 8.17
N SER A 29 -33.58 3.88 7.35
CA SER A 29 -34.59 3.30 6.45
C SER A 29 -33.97 2.45 5.34
N ALA A 30 -32.72 2.74 4.95
CA ALA A 30 -31.91 1.91 4.05
C ALA A 30 -31.22 0.72 4.77
N GLY A 31 -31.53 0.51 6.06
CA GLY A 31 -31.00 -0.58 6.87
C GLY A 31 -29.55 -0.38 7.29
N LEU A 32 -29.10 0.87 7.46
CA LEU A 32 -27.75 1.20 7.93
C LEU A 32 -27.79 1.64 9.39
N HIS A 33 -26.77 1.25 10.17
CA HIS A 33 -26.55 1.83 11.48
C HIS A 33 -26.02 3.26 11.34
N VAL A 34 -26.50 4.19 12.16
CA VAL A 34 -26.09 5.60 12.10
C VAL A 34 -25.64 6.07 13.48
N LEU A 35 -24.52 6.78 13.52
CA LEU A 35 -24.12 7.57 14.68
C LEU A 35 -23.97 9.02 14.22
N VAL A 36 -24.77 9.90 14.81
CA VAL A 36 -24.68 11.34 14.55
C VAL A 36 -23.73 11.97 15.56
N ALA A 37 -22.59 12.44 15.09
CA ALA A 37 -21.57 13.06 15.92
C ALA A 37 -20.78 14.09 15.12
N SER A 38 -20.51 15.26 15.73
CA SER A 38 -19.70 16.29 15.08
C SER A 38 -18.31 15.76 14.74
N TYR A 39 -17.88 16.00 13.51
CA TYR A 39 -16.58 15.60 13.00
C TYR A 39 -15.42 16.32 13.73
N ASP A 40 -15.68 17.45 14.39
CA ASP A 40 -14.70 18.12 15.25
C ASP A 40 -14.29 17.28 16.47
N ARG A 41 -15.11 16.28 16.86
CA ARG A 41 -14.78 15.32 17.94
C ARG A 41 -13.70 14.32 17.49
N ILE A 42 -13.54 14.08 16.19
CA ILE A 42 -12.61 13.09 15.64
C ILE A 42 -11.16 13.45 16.02
N GLY A 43 -10.48 12.54 16.71
CA GLY A 43 -9.10 12.71 17.20
C GLY A 43 -8.95 13.73 18.33
N ARG A 44 -10.05 14.13 18.97
CA ARG A 44 -10.09 15.12 20.08
C ARG A 44 -10.86 14.59 21.28
N ASP A 45 -11.87 13.76 21.03
CA ASP A 45 -12.76 13.19 22.03
C ASP A 45 -12.67 11.66 22.01
N GLU A 46 -12.11 11.08 23.08
CA GLU A 46 -11.95 9.64 23.22
C GLU A 46 -13.29 8.91 23.41
N SER A 47 -14.32 9.60 23.91
CA SER A 47 -15.64 8.98 24.12
C SER A 47 -16.29 8.58 22.79
N LEU A 48 -16.01 9.29 21.69
CA LEU A 48 -16.49 8.93 20.36
C LEU A 48 -16.00 7.54 19.92
N VAL A 49 -14.76 7.17 20.28
CA VAL A 49 -14.22 5.82 19.98
C VAL A 49 -15.01 4.76 20.74
N GLN A 50 -15.40 5.04 21.99
CA GLN A 50 -16.19 4.14 22.82
C GLN A 50 -17.64 4.02 22.30
N GLU A 51 -18.25 5.13 21.88
CA GLU A 51 -19.57 5.15 21.23
C GLU A 51 -19.57 4.28 19.96
N ILE A 52 -18.57 4.48 19.08
CA ILE A 52 -18.40 3.66 17.87
C ILE A 52 -18.20 2.19 18.23
N ALA A 53 -17.37 1.89 19.23
CA ALA A 53 -17.15 0.51 19.67
C ALA A 53 -18.43 -0.15 20.21
N ALA A 54 -19.27 0.59 20.93
CA ALA A 54 -20.54 0.11 21.48
C ALA A 54 -21.57 -0.28 20.41
N THR A 55 -21.44 0.23 19.18
CA THR A 55 -22.32 -0.17 18.06
C THR A 55 -22.09 -1.62 17.59
N GLY A 56 -20.95 -2.24 17.92
CA GLY A 56 -20.59 -3.58 17.42
C GLY A 56 -20.22 -3.64 15.93
N CYS A 57 -20.33 -2.52 15.20
CA CYS A 57 -19.97 -2.42 13.78
C CYS A 57 -18.46 -2.60 13.57
N GLU A 58 -18.07 -3.13 12.41
CA GLU A 58 -16.68 -3.39 12.03
C GLU A 58 -16.12 -2.39 11.03
N ALA A 59 -16.98 -1.64 10.35
CA ALA A 59 -16.58 -0.64 9.37
C ALA A 59 -17.36 0.66 9.54
N ILE A 60 -16.74 1.77 9.12
CA ILE A 60 -17.31 3.11 9.20
C ILE A 60 -17.40 3.71 7.79
N ILE A 61 -18.57 4.17 7.40
CA ILE A 61 -18.79 5.04 6.26
C ILE A 61 -18.77 6.48 6.75
N PHE A 62 -17.87 7.28 6.20
CA PHE A 62 -17.86 8.72 6.41
C PHE A 62 -18.60 9.43 5.29
N THR A 63 -19.43 10.41 5.64
CA THR A 63 -20.09 11.31 4.68
C THR A 63 -19.13 12.37 4.14
N ARG A 64 -17.94 12.52 4.74
CA ARG A 64 -16.86 13.43 4.32
C ARG A 64 -15.52 12.70 4.31
N ASN A 65 -14.59 13.12 3.46
CA ASN A 65 -13.19 12.67 3.51
C ASN A 65 -12.25 13.79 4.02
N ASP A 66 -11.00 13.45 4.34
CA ASP A 66 -10.00 14.36 4.92
C ASP A 66 -9.72 15.62 4.07
N ASP A 67 -9.94 15.58 2.76
CA ASP A 67 -9.65 16.70 1.85
C ASP A 67 -10.81 17.72 1.74
N MET A 68 -11.95 17.39 2.33
CA MET A 68 -13.19 18.15 2.17
C MET A 68 -13.52 19.02 3.38
N HIS A 69 -14.61 19.79 3.29
CA HIS A 69 -14.96 20.79 4.29
C HIS A 69 -15.09 20.17 5.70
N GLY A 70 -14.46 20.82 6.67
CA GLY A 70 -14.34 20.33 8.05
C GLY A 70 -13.07 19.51 8.31
N HIS A 71 -12.37 19.02 7.28
CA HIS A 71 -11.13 18.26 7.39
C HIS A 71 -11.13 17.26 8.55
N PRO A 72 -12.08 16.31 8.57
CA PRO A 72 -12.14 15.32 9.63
C PRO A 72 -10.79 14.62 9.73
N ARG A 73 -10.32 14.36 10.94
CA ARG A 73 -9.05 13.64 11.13
C ARG A 73 -9.30 12.13 11.10
N ILE A 74 -9.86 11.62 9.99
CA ILE A 74 -10.35 10.23 9.90
C ILE A 74 -9.24 9.25 10.28
N ALA A 75 -8.03 9.47 9.79
CA ALA A 75 -6.87 8.65 10.11
C ALA A 75 -6.62 8.50 11.63
N ASP A 76 -6.86 9.54 12.43
CA ASP A 76 -6.69 9.48 13.90
C ASP A 76 -7.74 8.54 14.53
N LEU A 77 -8.99 8.63 14.09
CA LEU A 77 -10.08 7.75 14.54
C LEU A 77 -9.88 6.30 14.09
N LEU A 78 -9.39 6.07 12.89
CA LEU A 78 -9.11 4.71 12.39
C LEU A 78 -7.97 4.05 13.16
N ARG A 79 -6.92 4.79 13.51
CA ARG A 79 -5.83 4.26 14.36
C ARG A 79 -6.34 3.85 15.74
N ALA A 80 -7.27 4.61 16.31
CA ALA A 80 -7.84 4.33 17.63
C ALA A 80 -8.88 3.19 17.61
N SER A 81 -9.75 3.17 16.60
CA SER A 81 -10.89 2.23 16.53
C SER A 81 -10.58 0.92 15.80
N ARG A 82 -9.55 0.90 14.94
CA ARG A 82 -9.15 -0.22 14.07
C ARG A 82 -10.30 -0.81 13.24
N LYS A 83 -11.23 0.04 12.83
CA LYS A 83 -12.35 -0.33 11.95
C LYS A 83 -11.93 -0.23 10.48
N GLY A 84 -12.58 -1.00 9.62
CA GLY A 84 -12.56 -0.71 8.18
C GLY A 84 -13.21 0.64 7.90
N TYR A 85 -12.96 1.20 6.73
CA TYR A 85 -13.61 2.45 6.35
C TYR A 85 -13.77 2.67 4.86
N THR A 86 -14.67 3.59 4.54
CA THR A 86 -14.78 4.22 3.23
C THR A 86 -15.40 5.61 3.38
N ALA A 87 -15.46 6.38 2.31
CA ALA A 87 -16.14 7.66 2.28
C ALA A 87 -17.12 7.73 1.11
N VAL A 88 -18.30 8.31 1.38
CA VAL A 88 -19.36 8.60 0.41
C VAL A 88 -19.44 10.09 0.12
N SER A 89 -18.27 10.68 -0.11
CA SER A 89 -18.09 12.11 -0.24
C SER A 89 -17.63 12.50 -1.65
N ALA A 90 -17.80 13.77 -1.97
CA ALA A 90 -17.27 14.38 -3.17
C ALA A 90 -15.74 14.33 -3.25
N ILE A 91 -15.22 14.54 -4.46
CA ILE A 91 -13.77 14.61 -4.73
C ILE A 91 -13.34 16.00 -5.20
N ASP A 92 -14.29 16.82 -5.66
CA ASP A 92 -14.04 18.18 -6.12
C ASP A 92 -14.62 19.19 -5.14
N ARG A 93 -13.76 20.01 -4.52
CA ARG A 93 -14.16 21.00 -3.51
C ARG A 93 -15.23 21.96 -4.00
N GLN A 94 -15.11 22.40 -5.25
CA GLN A 94 -16.06 23.33 -5.87
C GLN A 94 -17.46 22.72 -6.11
N HIS A 95 -17.57 21.38 -6.12
CA HIS A 95 -18.84 20.65 -6.31
C HIS A 95 -19.21 19.81 -5.09
N TRP A 96 -18.66 20.16 -3.91
CA TRP A 96 -18.80 19.42 -2.66
C TRP A 96 -20.23 18.95 -2.37
N HIS A 97 -21.19 19.89 -2.36
CA HIS A 97 -22.58 19.59 -1.99
C HIS A 97 -23.24 18.63 -2.97
N GLU A 98 -23.19 18.93 -4.27
CA GLU A 98 -23.83 18.12 -5.31
C GLU A 98 -23.23 16.72 -5.37
N GLN A 99 -21.90 16.61 -5.41
CA GLN A 99 -21.23 15.33 -5.53
C GLN A 99 -21.43 14.43 -4.30
N THR A 100 -21.36 14.98 -3.09
CA THR A 100 -21.61 14.21 -1.87
C THR A 100 -23.07 13.73 -1.82
N ARG A 101 -24.03 14.57 -2.23
CA ARG A 101 -25.45 14.17 -2.33
C ARG A 101 -25.66 12.99 -3.26
N GLU A 102 -25.02 13.01 -4.42
CA GLU A 102 -25.12 11.91 -5.37
C GLU A 102 -24.49 10.61 -4.83
N CYS A 103 -23.32 10.70 -4.19
CA CYS A 103 -22.71 9.54 -3.52
C CYS A 103 -23.60 8.97 -2.41
N ILE A 104 -24.27 9.81 -1.62
CA ILE A 104 -25.22 9.38 -0.59
C ILE A 104 -26.43 8.68 -1.24
N LYS A 105 -26.97 9.19 -2.36
CA LYS A 105 -28.06 8.52 -3.09
C LYS A 105 -27.67 7.12 -3.54
N ASP A 106 -26.47 6.97 -4.13
CA ASP A 106 -26.01 5.66 -4.59
C ASP A 106 -25.83 4.68 -3.41
N LEU A 107 -25.34 5.17 -2.27
CA LEU A 107 -25.26 4.38 -1.03
C LEU A 107 -26.64 3.93 -0.56
N LEU A 108 -27.61 4.84 -0.44
CA LEU A 108 -28.96 4.54 0.03
C LEU A 108 -29.67 3.54 -0.89
N ASN A 109 -29.44 3.64 -2.20
CA ASN A 109 -29.99 2.72 -3.20
C ASN A 109 -29.22 1.39 -3.29
N ARG A 110 -28.06 1.29 -2.64
CA ARG A 110 -27.08 0.20 -2.80
C ARG A 110 -26.70 -0.08 -4.25
N HIS A 111 -26.73 0.95 -5.07
CA HIS A 111 -26.52 0.87 -6.50
C HIS A 111 -26.19 2.25 -7.04
N GLY A 112 -25.14 2.33 -7.85
CA GLY A 112 -24.82 3.51 -8.63
C GLY A 112 -24.54 3.14 -10.08
N GLU A 113 -25.05 3.96 -10.99
CA GLU A 113 -24.76 3.85 -12.41
C GLU A 113 -23.98 5.10 -12.86
N VAL A 114 -22.86 4.87 -13.55
CA VAL A 114 -21.95 5.93 -13.97
C VAL A 114 -21.65 5.74 -15.45
N ALA A 115 -22.04 6.73 -16.24
CA ALA A 115 -21.63 6.80 -17.64
C ALA A 115 -20.13 7.13 -17.71
N VAL A 116 -19.32 6.19 -18.19
CA VAL A 116 -17.92 6.43 -18.50
C VAL A 116 -17.83 6.82 -19.98
N PRO A 117 -17.33 8.02 -20.32
CA PRO A 117 -17.17 8.43 -21.71
C PRO A 117 -16.27 7.47 -22.47
N THR A 118 -16.60 7.17 -23.73
CA THR A 118 -15.69 6.39 -24.57
C THR A 118 -14.52 7.25 -25.02
N CYS A 119 -13.33 6.64 -25.09
CA CYS A 119 -12.17 7.30 -25.66
C CYS A 119 -12.31 7.43 -27.20
N SER A 120 -12.40 8.66 -27.71
CA SER A 120 -12.54 8.92 -29.15
C SER A 120 -11.22 8.89 -29.93
N GLU A 121 -10.09 9.11 -29.25
CA GLU A 121 -8.76 9.21 -29.87
C GLU A 121 -7.73 8.43 -29.07
N LYS A 122 -7.13 7.41 -29.70
CA LYS A 122 -6.00 6.65 -29.13
C LYS A 122 -4.71 7.20 -29.70
N ILE A 123 -3.78 7.59 -28.82
CA ILE A 123 -2.45 8.04 -29.24
C ILE A 123 -1.67 6.81 -29.68
N ALA A 124 -1.29 6.77 -30.96
CA ALA A 124 -0.50 5.68 -31.52
C ALA A 124 0.84 5.56 -30.77
N ARG A 125 1.16 4.36 -30.30
CA ARG A 125 2.42 4.09 -29.61
C ARG A 125 3.51 3.80 -30.63
N SER A 126 4.70 4.36 -30.45
CA SER A 126 5.86 3.97 -31.24
C SER A 126 6.28 2.55 -30.86
N GLU A 127 6.29 1.63 -31.82
CA GLU A 127 6.89 0.31 -31.66
C GLU A 127 8.41 0.47 -31.61
N GLY A 128 8.95 0.57 -30.39
CA GLY A 128 10.36 0.80 -30.14
C GLY A 128 10.81 0.12 -28.86
N LYS A 129 12.13 -0.02 -28.71
CA LYS A 129 12.73 -0.53 -27.47
C LYS A 129 12.46 0.46 -26.33
N THR A 130 11.87 -0.03 -25.23
CA THR A 130 11.58 0.80 -24.05
C THR A 130 12.71 0.73 -23.03
N ASP A 131 12.86 1.78 -22.24
CA ASP A 131 13.85 1.90 -21.17
C ASP A 131 13.33 1.32 -19.85
N GLY A 132 12.46 0.32 -19.91
CA GLY A 132 11.83 -0.31 -18.75
C GLY A 132 10.30 -0.37 -18.83
N THR A 133 9.69 -0.57 -17.66
CA THR A 133 8.24 -0.68 -17.49
C THR A 133 7.76 0.14 -16.29
N PHE A 134 6.46 0.41 -16.21
CA PHE A 134 5.83 0.95 -15.02
C PHE A 134 4.45 0.34 -14.81
N SER A 135 3.99 0.31 -13.57
CA SER A 135 2.63 -0.08 -13.21
C SER A 135 1.94 1.06 -12.48
N LEU A 136 0.71 1.36 -12.90
CA LEU A 136 -0.19 2.21 -12.13
C LEU A 136 -1.09 1.30 -11.31
N VAL A 137 -1.12 1.52 -9.99
CA VAL A 137 -1.99 0.78 -9.08
C VAL A 137 -2.96 1.76 -8.45
N PHE A 138 -4.25 1.43 -8.49
CA PHE A 138 -5.31 2.28 -7.97
C PHE A 138 -5.99 1.61 -6.79
N ASP A 139 -5.94 2.25 -5.62
CA ASP A 139 -6.74 1.85 -4.47
C ASP A 139 -8.17 2.39 -4.66
N PHE A 140 -9.06 1.49 -5.08
CA PHE A 140 -10.40 1.81 -5.52
C PHE A 140 -11.41 1.53 -4.42
N GLU A 141 -11.59 2.53 -3.54
CA GLU A 141 -12.16 2.32 -2.21
C GLU A 141 -13.25 3.32 -1.78
N GLN A 142 -13.52 4.40 -2.55
CA GLN A 142 -14.48 5.46 -2.18
C GLN A 142 -15.47 5.78 -3.30
N LEU A 143 -16.73 6.08 -2.96
CA LEU A 143 -17.79 6.32 -3.98
C LEU A 143 -17.50 7.56 -4.83
N GLY A 144 -16.95 8.63 -4.24
CA GLY A 144 -16.56 9.81 -5.02
C GLY A 144 -15.51 9.49 -6.08
N GLY A 145 -14.57 8.59 -5.75
CA GLY A 145 -13.60 8.06 -6.70
C GLY A 145 -14.26 7.27 -7.83
N ALA A 146 -15.26 6.44 -7.51
CA ALA A 146 -16.03 5.68 -8.50
C ALA A 146 -16.85 6.57 -9.42
N ARG A 147 -17.66 7.48 -8.84
CA ARG A 147 -18.64 8.28 -9.56
C ARG A 147 -18.02 9.40 -10.39
N PHE A 148 -16.94 10.01 -9.91
CA PHE A 148 -16.37 11.19 -10.54
C PHE A 148 -14.92 10.99 -11.00
N GLY A 149 -14.14 10.18 -10.29
CA GLY A 149 -12.73 9.93 -10.61
C GLY A 149 -12.56 8.98 -11.80
N ILE A 150 -13.20 7.79 -11.75
CA ILE A 150 -13.09 6.77 -12.79
C ILE A 150 -13.54 7.29 -14.18
N PRO A 151 -14.67 8.02 -14.33
CA PRO A 151 -15.07 8.57 -15.63
C PRO A 151 -14.09 9.54 -16.26
N ARG A 152 -13.16 10.11 -15.46
CA ARG A 152 -12.11 11.01 -15.96
C ARG A 152 -10.80 10.25 -16.21
N LEU A 153 -10.49 9.27 -15.38
CA LEU A 153 -9.27 8.48 -15.45
C LEU A 153 -9.31 7.46 -16.59
N VAL A 154 -10.41 6.74 -16.76
CA VAL A 154 -10.51 5.65 -17.75
C VAL A 154 -10.31 6.14 -19.18
N PRO A 155 -10.98 7.21 -19.67
CA PRO A 155 -10.76 7.69 -21.04
C PRO A 155 -9.32 8.19 -21.25
N MET A 156 -8.69 8.72 -20.19
CA MET A 156 -7.29 9.13 -20.23
C MET A 156 -6.35 7.93 -20.35
N LEU A 157 -6.54 6.89 -19.53
CA LEU A 157 -5.78 5.64 -19.58
C LEU A 157 -5.91 4.99 -20.96
N GLU A 158 -7.13 4.92 -21.50
CA GLU A 158 -7.40 4.40 -22.84
C GLU A 158 -6.70 5.24 -23.93
N SER A 159 -6.77 6.57 -23.85
CA SER A 159 -6.13 7.45 -24.84
C SER A 159 -4.61 7.28 -24.89
N LEU A 160 -4.02 6.90 -23.75
CA LEU A 160 -2.58 6.68 -23.58
C LEU A 160 -2.19 5.20 -23.74
N GLY A 161 -3.15 4.30 -23.98
CA GLY A 161 -2.91 2.86 -24.09
C GLY A 161 -2.30 2.24 -22.83
N ILE A 162 -2.75 2.68 -21.65
CA ILE A 162 -2.29 2.21 -20.34
C ILE A 162 -3.33 1.27 -19.73
N HIS A 163 -2.94 0.02 -19.48
CA HIS A 163 -3.65 -0.85 -18.56
C HIS A 163 -3.05 -0.72 -17.15
N ALA A 164 -3.91 -0.81 -16.14
CA ALA A 164 -3.58 -0.53 -14.75
C ALA A 164 -4.15 -1.65 -13.87
N THR A 165 -3.69 -1.73 -12.62
CA THR A 165 -4.20 -2.68 -11.64
C THR A 165 -5.07 -1.93 -10.62
N PHE A 166 -6.34 -2.31 -10.50
CA PHE A 166 -7.27 -1.76 -9.53
C PHE A 166 -7.41 -2.71 -8.35
N PHE A 167 -7.02 -2.25 -7.17
CA PHE A 167 -7.34 -2.92 -5.90
C PHE A 167 -8.73 -2.45 -5.47
N ILE A 168 -9.73 -3.30 -5.68
CA ILE A 168 -11.14 -2.94 -5.53
C ILE A 168 -11.62 -3.40 -4.17
N THR A 169 -12.35 -2.56 -3.43
CA THR A 169 -13.03 -3.00 -2.21
C THR A 169 -14.36 -3.67 -2.51
N GLY A 170 -14.82 -4.54 -1.60
CA GLY A 170 -16.11 -5.21 -1.73
C GLY A 170 -17.27 -4.21 -1.82
N PHE A 171 -17.16 -3.11 -1.07
CA PHE A 171 -18.07 -1.97 -1.12
C PHE A 171 -18.22 -1.39 -2.52
N ILE A 172 -17.11 -1.12 -3.23
CA ILE A 172 -17.17 -0.60 -4.60
C ILE A 172 -17.76 -1.63 -5.56
N ALA A 173 -17.34 -2.89 -5.46
CA ALA A 173 -17.84 -3.96 -6.33
C ALA A 173 -19.35 -4.20 -6.18
N GLU A 174 -19.90 -3.96 -4.99
CA GLU A 174 -21.32 -4.13 -4.72
C GLU A 174 -22.17 -2.94 -5.17
N ILE A 175 -21.70 -1.71 -4.97
CA ILE A 175 -22.44 -0.51 -5.40
C ILE A 175 -22.31 -0.24 -6.90
N TYR A 176 -21.13 -0.49 -7.49
CA TYR A 176 -20.82 -0.21 -8.90
C TYR A 176 -20.38 -1.44 -9.72
N PRO A 177 -21.14 -2.55 -9.74
CA PRO A 177 -20.76 -3.75 -10.48
C PRO A 177 -20.51 -3.49 -11.99
N PRO A 178 -21.33 -2.69 -12.72
CA PRO A 178 -21.07 -2.39 -14.13
C PRO A 178 -19.74 -1.66 -14.35
N LEU A 179 -19.33 -0.81 -13.40
CA LEU A 179 -18.08 -0.08 -13.49
C LEU A 179 -16.87 -1.00 -13.31
N VAL A 180 -16.97 -1.98 -12.39
CA VAL A 180 -15.94 -3.01 -12.20
C VAL A 180 -15.83 -3.88 -13.47
N GLN A 181 -16.96 -4.31 -14.03
CA GLN A 181 -16.97 -5.07 -15.27
C GLN A 181 -16.33 -4.28 -16.42
N LEU A 182 -16.67 -3.00 -16.58
CA LEU A 182 -16.08 -2.13 -17.59
C LEU A 182 -14.55 -2.08 -17.48
N LEU A 183 -13.99 -1.97 -16.27
CA LEU A 183 -12.53 -1.96 -16.08
C LEU A 183 -11.89 -3.26 -16.58
N VAL A 184 -12.50 -4.41 -16.32
CA VAL A 184 -12.02 -5.71 -16.81
C VAL A 184 -12.14 -5.79 -18.33
N ASP A 185 -13.27 -5.37 -18.90
CA ASP A 185 -13.52 -5.38 -20.36
C ASP A 185 -12.52 -4.50 -21.12
N LEU A 186 -12.06 -3.41 -20.49
CA LEU A 186 -11.00 -2.53 -21.01
C LEU A 186 -9.57 -3.07 -20.79
N GLY A 187 -9.43 -4.27 -20.22
CA GLY A 187 -8.15 -4.96 -20.07
C GLY A 187 -7.36 -4.60 -18.81
N HIS A 188 -7.94 -3.82 -17.90
CA HIS A 188 -7.34 -3.56 -16.60
C HIS A 188 -7.32 -4.84 -15.73
N GLU A 189 -6.36 -4.92 -14.82
CA GLU A 189 -6.34 -5.96 -13.80
C GLU A 189 -7.18 -5.55 -12.60
N ILE A 190 -7.87 -6.50 -11.97
CA ILE A 190 -8.58 -6.31 -10.70
C ILE A 190 -7.97 -7.20 -9.61
N ALA A 191 -7.96 -6.70 -8.37
CA ALA A 191 -7.34 -7.36 -7.24
C ALA A 191 -8.05 -7.02 -5.91
N VAL A 192 -7.77 -7.81 -4.86
CA VAL A 192 -8.39 -7.71 -3.54
C VAL A 192 -7.87 -6.49 -2.77
N HIS A 193 -8.78 -5.72 -2.16
CA HIS A 193 -8.42 -4.61 -1.27
C HIS A 193 -9.08 -4.66 0.13
N GLY A 194 -9.75 -5.77 0.44
CA GLY A 194 -10.65 -5.91 1.60
C GLY A 194 -12.07 -5.47 1.27
N ALA A 195 -13.05 -5.98 2.01
CA ALA A 195 -14.45 -5.67 1.74
C ALA A 195 -14.76 -4.18 2.04
N MET A 196 -14.21 -3.67 3.14
CA MET A 196 -14.43 -2.32 3.66
C MET A 196 -13.10 -1.66 4.04
N HIS A 197 -12.02 -1.95 3.32
CA HIS A 197 -10.69 -1.41 3.62
C HIS A 197 -10.22 -1.71 5.07
N GLU A 198 -10.53 -2.90 5.58
CA GLU A 198 -10.34 -3.31 6.97
C GLU A 198 -8.89 -3.67 7.34
N PHE A 199 -8.53 -3.50 8.61
CA PHE A 199 -7.23 -3.93 9.16
C PHE A 199 -7.21 -5.45 9.34
N LEU A 200 -6.22 -6.12 8.77
CA LEU A 200 -5.94 -7.54 9.03
C LEU A 200 -5.12 -7.74 10.32
N GLN A 201 -4.35 -6.73 10.74
CA GLN A 201 -3.43 -6.90 11.87
C GLN A 201 -4.11 -7.25 13.18
N GLY A 202 -3.48 -8.16 13.92
CA GLY A 202 -3.97 -8.59 15.23
C GLY A 202 -5.18 -9.51 15.15
N ARG A 203 -5.54 -9.98 13.94
CA ARG A 203 -6.54 -11.03 13.73
C ARG A 203 -5.84 -12.37 13.52
N THR A 204 -6.54 -13.45 13.84
CA THR A 204 -6.05 -14.80 13.58
C THR A 204 -5.91 -15.04 12.07
N ILE A 205 -4.99 -15.91 11.66
CA ILE A 205 -4.80 -16.29 10.25
C ILE A 205 -6.14 -16.72 9.63
N SER A 206 -6.90 -17.55 10.34
CA SER A 206 -8.22 -18.03 9.89
C SER A 206 -9.23 -16.90 9.63
N ASP A 207 -9.31 -15.86 10.48
CA ASP A 207 -10.17 -14.68 10.23
C ASP A 207 -9.66 -13.87 9.04
N GLN A 208 -8.34 -13.65 8.95
CA GLN A 208 -7.73 -12.97 7.80
C GLN A 208 -8.06 -13.71 6.49
N THR A 209 -7.84 -15.03 6.44
CA THR A 209 -8.12 -15.90 5.28
C THR A 209 -9.59 -15.84 4.90
N ALA A 210 -10.51 -15.98 5.87
CA ALA A 210 -11.95 -15.96 5.59
C ALA A 210 -12.41 -14.63 4.96
N ARG A 211 -11.87 -13.50 5.43
CA ARG A 211 -12.17 -12.16 4.89
C ARG A 211 -11.62 -11.98 3.48
N ILE A 212 -10.35 -12.35 3.28
CA ILE A 212 -9.70 -12.27 1.96
C ILE A 212 -10.44 -13.16 0.95
N SER A 213 -10.76 -14.40 1.32
CA SER A 213 -11.48 -15.35 0.46
C SER A 213 -12.87 -14.85 0.08
N ARG A 214 -13.66 -14.36 1.05
CA ARG A 214 -15.00 -13.80 0.78
C ARG A 214 -14.94 -12.63 -0.21
N HIS A 215 -13.96 -11.74 -0.05
CA HIS A 215 -13.80 -10.62 -0.97
C HIS A 215 -13.28 -11.06 -2.35
N LYS A 216 -12.35 -12.01 -2.41
CA LYS A 216 -11.94 -12.62 -3.67
C LYS A 216 -13.14 -13.23 -4.40
N GLU A 217 -13.98 -13.98 -3.70
CA GLU A 217 -15.20 -14.61 -4.23
C GLU A 217 -16.20 -13.60 -4.80
N SER A 218 -16.29 -12.37 -4.26
CA SER A 218 -17.14 -11.34 -4.84
C SER A 218 -16.58 -10.74 -6.12
N LEU A 219 -15.27 -10.89 -6.37
CA LEU A 219 -14.60 -10.34 -7.54
C LEU A 219 -14.41 -11.33 -8.70
N VAL A 220 -14.36 -12.64 -8.42
CA VAL A 220 -14.08 -13.67 -9.46
C VAL A 220 -15.11 -13.73 -10.59
N SER A 221 -16.33 -13.24 -10.37
CA SER A 221 -17.34 -13.15 -11.43
C SER A 221 -17.04 -12.08 -12.48
N PHE A 222 -16.24 -11.07 -12.14
CA PHE A 222 -15.85 -10.01 -13.07
C PHE A 222 -14.60 -10.38 -13.88
N GLY A 223 -13.64 -11.08 -13.25
CA GLY A 223 -12.38 -11.43 -13.90
C GLY A 223 -11.44 -12.24 -13.00
N ASP A 224 -10.23 -12.48 -13.50
CA ASP A 224 -9.19 -13.22 -12.78
C ASP A 224 -8.58 -12.39 -11.64
N VAL A 225 -8.61 -12.91 -10.42
CA VAL A 225 -8.20 -12.22 -9.19
C VAL A 225 -6.98 -12.91 -8.58
N ARG A 226 -5.80 -12.28 -8.73
CA ARG A 226 -4.51 -12.84 -8.32
C ARG A 226 -3.81 -12.07 -7.21
N GLY A 227 -4.13 -10.79 -7.03
CA GLY A 227 -3.41 -9.89 -6.14
C GLY A 227 -4.18 -9.49 -4.89
N ALA A 228 -3.44 -9.03 -3.89
CA ALA A 228 -3.98 -8.32 -2.74
C ALA A 228 -3.17 -7.05 -2.41
N ASN A 229 -3.87 -5.98 -2.05
CA ASN A 229 -3.30 -4.81 -1.40
C ASN A 229 -3.94 -4.60 -0.03
N PHE A 230 -3.12 -4.68 1.01
CA PHE A 230 -3.45 -4.33 2.38
C PHE A 230 -2.29 -3.52 2.98
N ILE A 231 -1.65 -2.66 2.18
CA ILE A 231 -0.61 -1.75 2.62
C ILE A 231 -1.09 -0.99 3.88
N PHE A 232 -0.22 -0.92 4.89
CA PHE A 232 -0.51 -0.42 6.24
C PHE A 232 -1.54 -1.21 7.06
N ARG A 233 -2.18 -2.25 6.50
CA ARG A 233 -3.25 -3.05 7.11
C ARG A 233 -2.91 -4.54 7.27
N MET A 234 -1.66 -4.94 7.06
CA MET A 234 -1.14 -6.31 7.24
C MET A 234 -0.15 -6.43 8.41
N ASP A 235 0.05 -7.66 8.88
CA ASP A 235 1.09 -8.08 9.82
C ASP A 235 1.87 -9.29 9.26
N ALA A 236 2.75 -9.88 10.07
CA ALA A 236 3.57 -11.03 9.70
C ALA A 236 2.76 -12.28 9.29
N HIS A 237 1.48 -12.37 9.70
CA HIS A 237 0.61 -13.50 9.40
C HIS A 237 -0.19 -13.29 8.10
N SER A 238 -0.40 -12.05 7.69
CA SER A 238 -1.18 -11.72 6.48
C SER A 238 -0.68 -12.38 5.20
N PRO A 239 0.63 -12.51 4.92
CA PRO A 239 1.09 -13.25 3.74
C PRO A 239 0.61 -14.70 3.72
N GLN A 240 0.61 -15.40 4.85
CA GLN A 240 0.08 -16.76 4.91
C GLN A 240 -1.42 -16.78 4.56
N ALA A 241 -2.21 -15.90 5.17
CA ALA A 241 -3.64 -15.81 4.90
C ALA A 241 -3.97 -15.48 3.42
N ILE A 242 -3.17 -14.61 2.79
CA ILE A 242 -3.26 -14.30 1.36
C ILE A 242 -2.97 -15.55 0.51
N CYS A 243 -1.98 -16.36 0.90
CA CYS A 243 -1.65 -17.61 0.23
C CYS A 243 -2.77 -18.65 0.38
N GLU A 244 -3.33 -18.82 1.58
CA GLU A 244 -4.46 -19.71 1.88
C GLU A 244 -5.72 -19.35 1.08
N ALA A 245 -5.98 -18.06 0.88
CA ALA A 245 -7.06 -17.58 0.01
C ALA A 245 -6.81 -17.84 -1.50
N GLY A 246 -5.66 -18.42 -1.84
CA GLY A 246 -5.28 -18.80 -3.20
C GLY A 246 -4.94 -17.60 -4.08
N LEU A 247 -4.48 -16.49 -3.49
CA LEU A 247 -3.89 -15.38 -4.25
C LEU A 247 -2.41 -15.71 -4.59
N ARG A 248 -1.81 -14.94 -5.49
CA ARG A 248 -0.47 -15.19 -6.06
C ARG A 248 0.54 -14.13 -5.67
N TYR A 249 0.08 -12.90 -5.44
CA TYR A 249 0.95 -11.82 -5.05
C TYR A 249 0.29 -10.88 -4.05
N PHE A 250 1.12 -10.15 -3.32
CA PHE A 250 0.69 -9.01 -2.53
C PHE A 250 1.65 -7.86 -2.73
N VAL A 251 1.17 -6.64 -2.49
CA VAL A 251 1.99 -5.44 -2.56
C VAL A 251 2.45 -4.98 -1.18
N LEU A 252 3.66 -4.43 -1.14
CA LEU A 252 4.18 -3.74 0.03
C LEU A 252 4.61 -2.33 -0.31
N PHE A 253 4.45 -1.44 0.66
CA PHE A 253 4.91 -0.08 0.49
C PHE A 253 6.41 0.03 0.71
N ARG A 254 7.12 0.33 -0.37
CA ARG A 254 8.57 0.56 -0.45
C ARG A 254 8.83 1.94 -1.02
N LYS A 255 8.21 2.92 -0.37
CA LYS A 255 8.17 4.28 -0.88
C LYS A 255 9.53 4.96 -0.76
N HIS A 256 9.99 5.52 -1.88
CA HIS A 256 11.14 6.42 -1.91
C HIS A 256 10.76 7.80 -1.39
N LEU A 257 10.53 7.93 -0.06
CA LEU A 257 10.14 9.19 0.56
C LEU A 257 11.35 10.12 0.74
N PHE A 258 11.19 11.40 0.39
CA PHE A 258 12.18 12.41 0.75
C PHE A 258 12.12 12.71 2.25
N TYR A 259 13.13 12.25 2.98
CA TYR A 259 13.24 12.41 4.42
C TYR A 259 14.47 13.24 4.79
N ARG A 260 14.22 14.38 5.44
CA ARG A 260 15.18 15.42 5.85
C ARG A 260 16.01 15.99 4.69
N THR A 261 16.95 15.21 4.19
CA THR A 261 18.04 15.62 3.30
C THR A 261 18.12 14.80 2.03
N ARG A 262 17.43 13.66 1.94
CA ARG A 262 17.48 12.79 0.75
C ARG A 262 16.24 11.91 0.59
N PHE A 263 16.11 11.28 -0.56
CA PHE A 263 15.23 10.13 -0.73
C PHE A 263 15.80 8.90 -0.01
N ILE A 264 14.97 8.25 0.80
CA ILE A 264 15.29 6.96 1.40
C ILE A 264 15.10 5.89 0.33
N GLU A 265 16.18 5.16 0.00
CA GLU A 265 16.14 4.09 -0.99
C GLU A 265 15.55 2.82 -0.39
N SER A 266 14.71 2.12 -1.15
CA SER A 266 14.13 0.82 -0.83
C SER A 266 14.15 -0.05 -2.08
N SER A 267 14.17 -1.38 -1.93
CA SER A 267 14.27 -2.25 -3.11
C SER A 267 13.00 -2.15 -3.98
N GLY A 268 13.22 -2.03 -5.28
CA GLY A 268 12.16 -2.07 -6.31
C GLY A 268 11.97 -3.46 -6.90
N ARG A 269 12.69 -4.46 -6.39
CA ARG A 269 12.74 -5.82 -6.93
C ARG A 269 11.53 -6.63 -6.49
N VAL A 270 10.89 -7.30 -7.45
CA VAL A 270 9.88 -8.33 -7.20
C VAL A 270 10.56 -9.58 -6.63
N ARG A 271 10.06 -10.12 -5.52
CA ARG A 271 10.70 -11.24 -4.79
C ARG A 271 9.74 -12.36 -4.48
N SER A 272 10.29 -13.58 -4.36
CA SER A 272 9.55 -14.69 -3.77
C SER A 272 9.45 -14.45 -2.26
N PHE A 273 8.26 -14.65 -1.72
CA PHE A 273 7.97 -14.60 -0.30
C PHE A 273 7.36 -15.91 0.12
N ARG A 274 8.01 -16.61 1.05
CA ARG A 274 7.61 -17.93 1.48
C ARG A 274 6.69 -17.86 2.69
N THR A 275 5.66 -18.70 2.67
CA THR A 275 4.75 -18.94 3.79
C THR A 275 4.70 -20.45 4.07
N PRO A 276 4.12 -20.89 5.20
CA PRO A 276 3.86 -22.31 5.44
C PRO A 276 3.03 -23.00 4.34
N GLU A 277 2.13 -22.25 3.71
CA GLU A 277 1.12 -22.74 2.76
C GLU A 277 1.57 -22.67 1.30
N GLY A 278 2.66 -21.96 1.03
CA GLY A 278 3.20 -21.79 -0.32
C GLY A 278 4.00 -20.51 -0.50
N ASP A 279 4.50 -20.34 -1.71
CA ASP A 279 5.24 -19.14 -2.11
C ASP A 279 4.28 -18.12 -2.75
N LEU A 280 4.42 -16.87 -2.34
CA LEU A 280 3.80 -15.69 -2.92
C LEU A 280 4.84 -14.84 -3.64
N VAL A 281 4.36 -13.96 -4.51
CA VAL A 281 5.17 -12.89 -5.09
C VAL A 281 4.96 -11.61 -4.29
N LEU A 282 6.06 -11.07 -3.75
CA LEU A 282 6.09 -9.77 -3.12
C LEU A 282 6.42 -8.70 -4.17
N ILE A 283 5.51 -7.74 -4.35
CA ILE A 283 5.68 -6.63 -5.30
C ILE A 283 5.84 -5.30 -4.54
N PRO A 284 6.98 -4.61 -4.65
CA PRO A 284 7.18 -3.32 -4.01
C PRO A 284 6.45 -2.18 -4.75
N VAL A 285 5.81 -1.30 -3.98
CA VAL A 285 5.23 -0.04 -4.44
C VAL A 285 6.18 1.09 -4.08
N GLY A 286 6.86 1.62 -5.10
CA GLY A 286 8.00 2.55 -4.95
C GLY A 286 7.60 4.02 -4.76
N VAL A 287 6.41 4.38 -5.22
CA VAL A 287 5.96 5.76 -5.38
C VAL A 287 4.48 5.84 -5.04
N GLU A 288 4.05 6.94 -4.43
CA GLU A 288 2.63 7.33 -4.36
C GLU A 288 2.44 8.76 -4.86
N THR A 289 1.26 9.07 -5.39
CA THR A 289 0.89 10.44 -5.77
C THR A 289 0.18 11.20 -4.64
N TYR A 290 -0.20 10.50 -3.57
CA TYR A 290 -1.04 11.03 -2.50
C TYR A 290 -0.41 12.26 -1.83
N GLY A 291 -1.15 13.39 -1.83
CA GLY A 291 -0.73 14.62 -1.13
C GLY A 291 0.51 15.36 -1.66
N MET A 292 1.10 14.95 -2.79
CA MET A 292 2.38 15.52 -3.27
C MET A 292 2.26 16.32 -4.58
N PRO A 293 3.01 17.43 -4.72
CA PRO A 293 3.15 18.12 -6.00
C PRO A 293 3.82 17.24 -7.05
N LEU A 294 3.44 17.40 -8.33
CA LEU A 294 3.95 16.60 -9.45
C LEU A 294 5.48 16.52 -9.51
N HIS A 295 6.19 17.61 -9.22
CA HIS A 295 7.66 17.61 -9.26
C HIS A 295 8.29 16.73 -8.16
N GLU A 296 7.64 16.60 -6.98
CA GLU A 296 8.09 15.69 -5.93
C GLU A 296 7.84 14.24 -6.34
N VAL A 297 6.67 13.96 -6.96
CA VAL A 297 6.35 12.64 -7.53
C VAL A 297 7.38 12.25 -8.61
N LYS A 298 7.68 13.13 -9.57
CA LYS A 298 8.70 12.87 -10.60
C LYS A 298 10.09 12.58 -9.98
N ALA A 299 10.47 13.29 -8.91
CA ALA A 299 11.72 13.05 -8.21
C ALA A 299 11.73 11.69 -7.46
N MET A 300 10.62 11.30 -6.84
CA MET A 300 10.46 9.96 -6.25
C MET A 300 10.60 8.86 -7.31
N ILE A 301 9.96 9.03 -8.47
CA ILE A 301 10.09 8.09 -9.61
C ILE A 301 11.54 7.95 -10.05
N ARG A 302 12.26 9.07 -10.24
CA ARG A 302 13.68 9.02 -10.61
C ARG A 302 14.54 8.33 -9.55
N SER A 303 14.25 8.56 -8.26
CA SER A 303 14.92 7.87 -7.16
C SER A 303 14.67 6.36 -7.22
N SER A 304 13.40 5.97 -7.35
CA SER A 304 12.99 4.56 -7.41
C SER A 304 13.59 3.82 -8.61
N LEU A 305 13.50 4.38 -9.82
CA LEU A 305 14.10 3.79 -11.02
C LEU A 305 15.63 3.69 -10.92
N ARG A 306 16.29 4.64 -10.27
CA ARG A 306 17.75 4.59 -10.06
C ARG A 306 18.12 3.40 -9.18
N THR A 307 17.38 3.15 -8.11
CA THR A 307 17.59 1.98 -7.25
C THR A 307 17.26 0.69 -7.98
N ALA A 308 16.11 0.62 -8.68
CA ALA A 308 15.74 -0.55 -9.49
C ALA A 308 16.85 -0.91 -10.50
N ARG A 309 17.39 0.07 -11.22
CA ARG A 309 18.44 -0.14 -12.23
C ARG A 309 19.73 -0.68 -11.64
N LYS A 310 20.11 -0.24 -10.43
CA LYS A 310 21.26 -0.81 -9.70
C LYS A 310 21.02 -2.26 -9.30
N GLU A 311 19.77 -2.61 -9.01
CA GLU A 311 19.33 -3.97 -8.65
C GLU A 311 19.13 -4.88 -9.87
N GLY A 312 19.39 -4.37 -11.09
CA GLY A 312 19.26 -5.13 -12.34
C GLY A 312 17.84 -5.19 -12.90
N HIS A 313 16.92 -4.38 -12.39
CA HIS A 313 15.53 -4.30 -12.86
C HIS A 313 15.21 -2.89 -13.35
N ASN A 314 14.22 -2.73 -14.22
CA ASN A 314 13.87 -1.41 -14.75
C ASN A 314 12.37 -1.23 -14.74
N HIS A 315 11.83 -1.21 -13.52
CA HIS A 315 10.40 -1.14 -13.25
C HIS A 315 10.12 -0.16 -12.09
N VAL A 316 8.96 0.50 -12.13
CA VAL A 316 8.45 1.30 -11.01
C VAL A 316 6.93 1.15 -10.90
N SER A 317 6.46 0.86 -9.68
CA SER A 317 5.04 0.84 -9.33
C SER A 317 4.64 2.17 -8.68
N VAL A 318 3.56 2.78 -9.18
CA VAL A 318 3.03 4.06 -8.70
C VAL A 318 1.63 3.86 -8.14
N LEU A 319 1.47 4.09 -6.84
CA LEU A 319 0.19 4.07 -6.13
C LEU A 319 -0.56 5.38 -6.32
N MET A 320 -1.82 5.23 -6.73
CA MET A 320 -2.76 6.28 -7.08
C MET A 320 -4.13 5.95 -6.46
N HIS A 321 -5.01 6.95 -6.40
CA HIS A 321 -6.37 6.78 -5.88
C HIS A 321 -7.34 7.51 -6.80
N PRO A 322 -8.45 6.86 -7.25
CA PRO A 322 -9.41 7.51 -8.12
C PRO A 322 -9.99 8.82 -7.55
N PHE A 323 -10.19 8.88 -6.24
CA PHE A 323 -10.73 10.08 -5.57
C PHE A 323 -9.72 11.24 -5.43
N LYS A 324 -8.42 11.00 -5.66
CA LYS A 324 -7.39 12.04 -5.65
C LYS A 324 -6.95 12.35 -7.06
N ASP A 325 -6.45 11.35 -7.77
CA ASP A 325 -5.85 11.52 -9.10
C ASP A 325 -6.91 11.80 -10.18
N GLY A 326 -8.18 11.46 -9.91
CA GLY A 326 -9.35 11.79 -10.72
C GLY A 326 -10.01 13.13 -10.39
N ALA A 327 -9.58 13.85 -9.35
CA ALA A 327 -10.15 15.15 -9.01
C ALA A 327 -9.77 16.23 -10.05
N LEU A 328 -10.66 17.21 -10.30
CA LEU A 328 -10.46 18.28 -11.28
C LEU A 328 -9.18 19.08 -11.04
N GLU A 329 -8.85 19.33 -9.77
CA GLU A 329 -7.62 20.03 -9.39
C GLU A 329 -6.33 19.25 -9.73
N ARG A 330 -6.43 17.94 -9.95
CA ARG A 330 -5.27 17.04 -10.12
C ARG A 330 -5.22 16.34 -11.47
N ILE A 331 -6.33 16.22 -12.19
CA ILE A 331 -6.43 15.40 -13.40
C ILE A 331 -5.41 15.79 -14.48
N GLN A 332 -5.07 17.07 -14.61
CA GLN A 332 -4.02 17.52 -15.54
C GLN A 332 -2.60 17.13 -15.08
N ASN A 333 -2.35 17.14 -13.77
CA ASN A 333 -1.09 16.64 -13.21
C ASN A 333 -0.99 15.13 -13.39
N THR A 334 -2.10 14.41 -13.25
CA THR A 334 -2.21 12.96 -13.52
C THR A 334 -1.86 12.65 -14.97
N ARG A 335 -2.43 13.36 -15.95
CA ARG A 335 -2.06 13.23 -17.36
C ARG A 335 -0.58 13.52 -17.58
N SER A 336 -0.08 14.64 -17.06
CA SER A 336 1.34 15.04 -17.17
C SER A 336 2.31 14.02 -16.55
N LEU A 337 1.87 13.28 -15.53
CA LEU A 337 2.63 12.20 -14.92
C LEU A 337 2.70 10.98 -15.83
N MET A 338 1.57 10.58 -16.43
CA MET A 338 1.51 9.45 -17.36
C MET A 338 2.32 9.73 -18.63
N GLU A 339 2.20 10.92 -19.19
CA GLU A 339 3.00 11.36 -20.34
C GLU A 339 4.50 11.40 -20.01
N TYR A 340 4.87 11.81 -18.79
CA TYR A 340 6.25 11.74 -18.31
C TYR A 340 6.78 10.30 -18.22
N LEU A 341 5.98 9.36 -17.72
CA LEU A 341 6.36 7.94 -17.66
C LEU A 341 6.52 7.34 -19.07
N LEU A 342 5.59 7.66 -19.97
CA LEU A 342 5.56 7.11 -21.33
C LEU A 342 6.61 7.72 -22.25
N HIS A 343 6.75 9.05 -22.26
CA HIS A 343 7.53 9.76 -23.28
C HIS A 343 8.89 10.23 -22.74
N ASP A 344 8.90 10.90 -21.59
CA ASP A 344 10.16 11.45 -21.04
C ASP A 344 11.06 10.35 -20.47
N LEU A 345 10.46 9.31 -19.89
CA LEU A 345 11.17 8.15 -19.34
C LEU A 345 11.14 6.92 -20.26
N ASN A 346 10.40 6.97 -21.37
CA ASN A 346 10.30 5.89 -22.36
C ASN A 346 9.97 4.52 -21.71
N LEU A 347 9.03 4.49 -20.76
CA LEU A 347 8.63 3.27 -20.06
C LEU A 347 7.35 2.68 -20.66
N ARG A 348 7.26 1.35 -20.65
CA ARG A 348 6.04 0.63 -21.07
C ARG A 348 5.10 0.39 -19.89
N PRO A 349 3.80 0.72 -19.99
CA PRO A 349 2.82 0.35 -18.97
C PRO A 349 2.62 -1.17 -18.96
N VAL A 350 2.52 -1.74 -17.77
CA VAL A 350 2.16 -3.14 -17.52
C VAL A 350 1.28 -3.21 -16.26
N THR A 351 0.34 -4.14 -16.23
CA THR A 351 -0.35 -4.51 -14.99
C THR A 351 0.59 -5.30 -14.07
N LEU A 352 0.26 -5.40 -12.78
CA LEU A 352 1.09 -6.14 -11.83
C LEU A 352 1.20 -7.64 -12.17
N ARG A 353 0.13 -8.27 -12.67
CA ARG A 353 0.18 -9.68 -13.15
C ARG A 353 1.15 -9.92 -14.31
N GLU A 354 1.49 -8.89 -15.08
CA GLU A 354 2.41 -9.00 -16.22
C GLU A 354 3.88 -8.88 -15.78
N LEU A 355 4.14 -8.52 -14.52
CA LEU A 355 5.50 -8.53 -13.99
C LEU A 355 6.04 -9.96 -13.93
N PRO A 356 7.33 -10.16 -14.23
CA PRO A 356 7.93 -11.47 -14.16
C PRO A 356 7.85 -11.98 -12.72
N ALA A 357 7.12 -13.07 -12.51
CA ALA A 357 7.15 -13.79 -11.26
C ALA A 357 8.56 -14.39 -11.08
N PRO A 358 9.20 -14.23 -9.91
CA PRO A 358 10.43 -14.94 -9.63
C PRO A 358 10.16 -16.45 -9.68
N GLU A 359 11.17 -17.20 -10.12
CA GLU A 359 11.13 -18.66 -10.05
C GLU A 359 10.73 -19.11 -8.64
N PRO A 360 9.85 -20.12 -8.49
CA PRO A 360 9.48 -20.65 -7.20
C PRO A 360 10.72 -20.92 -6.37
N ALA A 361 10.72 -20.47 -5.12
CA ALA A 361 11.92 -20.54 -4.32
C ALA A 361 12.33 -22.02 -4.13
N ARG A 362 13.61 -22.33 -4.36
CA ARG A 362 14.09 -23.72 -4.25
C ARG A 362 13.90 -24.23 -2.82
N SER A 363 13.71 -25.53 -2.66
CA SER A 363 13.63 -26.19 -1.35
C SER A 363 14.93 -26.06 -0.53
N THR A 364 16.04 -25.77 -1.22
CA THR A 364 17.39 -25.55 -0.67
C THR A 364 17.71 -24.08 -0.38
N ALA A 365 16.83 -23.14 -0.72
CA ALA A 365 17.05 -21.71 -0.45
C ALA A 365 17.12 -21.46 1.06
N ALA A 366 18.02 -20.57 1.48
CA ALA A 366 18.05 -20.10 2.87
C ALA A 366 16.92 -19.11 3.12
N GLU A 367 16.30 -19.19 4.29
CA GLU A 367 15.16 -18.37 4.68
C GLU A 367 15.66 -17.16 5.46
N ILE A 368 15.42 -15.96 4.91
CA ILE A 368 15.72 -14.70 5.60
C ILE A 368 14.44 -14.24 6.29
N LEU A 369 14.50 -14.11 7.62
CA LEU A 369 13.39 -13.58 8.38
C LEU A 369 13.15 -12.12 7.98
N TYR A 370 11.93 -11.88 7.51
CA TYR A 370 11.39 -10.58 7.19
C TYR A 370 10.42 -10.15 8.28
N ARG A 371 10.57 -8.92 8.81
CA ARG A 371 9.72 -8.37 9.87
C ARG A 371 8.78 -7.29 9.33
N TRP A 372 7.59 -7.20 9.93
CA TRP A 372 6.58 -6.24 9.51
C TRP A 372 6.76 -4.92 10.24
N ASP A 373 7.55 -4.03 9.66
CA ASP A 373 8.21 -2.96 10.42
C ASP A 373 7.32 -1.76 10.85
N GLU A 374 6.06 -1.62 10.38
CA GLU A 374 5.28 -0.36 10.56
C GLU A 374 4.03 -0.43 11.43
N ASN A 375 3.33 -1.57 11.53
CA ASN A 375 1.96 -1.61 12.09
C ASN A 375 1.63 -2.91 12.85
N GLU A 376 2.63 -3.57 13.45
CA GLU A 376 2.32 -4.63 14.40
C GLU A 376 1.46 -4.06 15.52
N ALA A 377 0.22 -4.54 15.58
CA ALA A 377 -0.63 -4.31 16.71
C ALA A 377 0.17 -4.64 17.97
N GLN A 378 0.30 -3.70 18.92
CA GLN A 378 0.66 -4.10 20.27
C GLN A 378 -0.41 -5.11 20.71
N VAL A 379 -0.02 -6.39 20.74
CA VAL A 379 -0.87 -7.47 21.22
C VAL A 379 -1.25 -7.12 22.64
N SER A 380 -2.55 -7.17 22.95
CA SER A 380 -3.06 -7.01 24.31
C SER A 380 -2.22 -7.87 25.26
N LYS A 381 -1.66 -7.24 26.29
CA LYS A 381 -0.84 -7.89 27.31
C LYS A 381 -1.60 -9.03 27.99
N GLU A 382 -1.46 -10.25 27.47
CA GLU A 382 -1.72 -11.48 28.22
C GLU A 382 -0.87 -12.67 27.72
N SER A 383 0.15 -12.41 26.90
CA SER A 383 1.22 -13.37 26.60
C SER A 383 2.57 -12.76 27.01
N SER A 384 3.20 -13.36 28.01
CA SER A 384 4.54 -13.01 28.48
C SER A 384 5.58 -13.16 27.36
N ALA A 385 6.43 -12.13 27.24
CA ALA A 385 7.60 -12.01 26.37
C ALA A 385 7.34 -11.78 24.88
N LEU A 386 7.07 -10.51 24.52
CA LEU A 386 7.78 -9.76 23.48
C LEU A 386 7.47 -8.28 23.72
N ASP A 387 8.34 -7.62 24.47
CA ASP A 387 8.27 -6.19 24.71
C ASP A 387 8.73 -5.48 23.44
N TYR A 388 7.80 -5.24 22.51
CA TYR A 388 8.06 -4.51 21.27
C TYR A 388 8.26 -3.03 21.57
N GLY A 389 9.45 -2.71 22.07
CA GLY A 389 9.96 -1.35 22.10
C GLY A 389 10.19 -0.88 20.66
N VAL A 390 9.18 -0.25 20.06
CA VAL A 390 9.39 0.66 18.92
C VAL A 390 10.30 1.78 19.40
N SER A 391 11.60 1.59 19.21
CA SER A 391 12.64 2.46 19.74
C SER A 391 12.86 3.67 18.82
N TRP A 392 12.24 4.79 19.21
CA TRP A 392 12.50 6.25 19.07
C TRP A 392 13.43 6.88 18.00
N TRP A 393 13.99 6.16 17.01
CA TRP A 393 14.84 6.74 15.95
C TRP A 393 14.75 6.12 14.53
N LYS A 394 13.77 5.26 14.18
CA LYS A 394 13.77 4.49 12.91
C LYS A 394 12.79 5.04 11.84
N PRO A 395 13.21 5.13 10.55
CA PRO A 395 12.35 4.76 9.43
C PRO A 395 12.35 3.23 9.32
N PRO A 396 11.21 2.55 9.43
CA PRO A 396 11.03 1.12 9.17
C PRO A 396 11.72 0.61 7.88
N LEU A 397 11.70 1.45 6.84
CA LEU A 397 12.44 1.25 5.59
C LEU A 397 13.94 0.93 5.78
N TYR A 398 14.57 1.42 6.85
CA TYR A 398 15.99 1.17 7.13
C TYR A 398 16.29 -0.28 7.51
N HIS A 399 15.40 -0.94 8.27
CA HIS A 399 15.57 -2.36 8.62
C HIS A 399 15.31 -3.24 7.40
N SER A 400 14.15 -3.04 6.79
CA SER A 400 13.77 -3.62 5.52
C SER A 400 14.87 -3.54 4.44
N ARG A 401 15.54 -2.38 4.31
CA ARG A 401 16.63 -2.22 3.33
C ARG A 401 17.82 -3.14 3.61
N ARG A 402 18.17 -3.40 4.87
CA ARG A 402 19.27 -4.34 5.22
C ARG A 402 18.95 -5.77 4.83
N VAL A 403 17.70 -6.18 5.06
CA VAL A 403 17.21 -7.50 4.68
C VAL A 403 17.31 -7.66 3.15
N GLU A 404 16.85 -6.66 2.41
CA GLU A 404 16.86 -6.65 0.95
C GLU A 404 18.28 -6.56 0.37
N ASP A 405 19.15 -5.70 0.89
CA ASP A 405 20.56 -5.56 0.47
C ASP A 405 21.33 -6.87 0.67
N LEU A 406 21.12 -7.54 1.81
CA LEU A 406 21.72 -8.84 2.07
C LEU A 406 21.17 -9.91 1.12
N ALA A 407 19.85 -9.93 0.90
CA ALA A 407 19.23 -10.88 0.01
C ALA A 407 19.80 -10.75 -1.40
N ASP A 408 19.90 -9.52 -1.92
CA ASP A 408 20.49 -9.23 -3.23
C ASP A 408 21.95 -9.69 -3.32
N ALA A 409 22.76 -9.36 -2.32
CA ALA A 409 24.17 -9.75 -2.32
C ALA A 409 24.36 -11.28 -2.23
N LEU A 410 23.53 -11.99 -1.46
CA LEU A 410 23.56 -13.44 -1.39
C LEU A 410 23.19 -14.07 -2.73
N GLU A 411 22.13 -13.61 -3.37
CA GLU A 411 21.70 -14.12 -4.69
C GLU A 411 22.73 -13.84 -5.78
N ASN A 412 23.30 -12.63 -5.80
CA ASN A 412 24.37 -12.26 -6.72
C ASN A 412 25.63 -13.11 -6.51
N GLY A 413 25.90 -13.50 -5.25
CA GLY A 413 26.95 -14.45 -4.87
C GLY A 413 26.59 -15.92 -5.11
N GLY A 414 25.46 -16.22 -5.75
CA GLY A 414 25.03 -17.59 -6.08
C GLY A 414 24.38 -18.36 -4.91
N THR A 415 24.10 -17.71 -3.79
CA THR A 415 23.40 -18.30 -2.65
C THR A 415 21.90 -18.03 -2.75
N PRO A 416 21.06 -19.03 -3.07
CA PRO A 416 19.62 -18.82 -3.20
C PRO A 416 19.00 -18.53 -1.84
N VAL A 417 18.21 -17.46 -1.77
CA VAL A 417 17.49 -17.05 -0.56
C VAL A 417 16.02 -16.81 -0.86
N VAL A 418 15.20 -16.81 0.18
CA VAL A 418 13.79 -16.42 0.10
C VAL A 418 13.40 -15.65 1.36
N LEU A 419 12.59 -14.62 1.19
CA LEU A 419 12.04 -13.86 2.33
C LEU A 419 10.90 -14.66 2.96
N THR A 420 10.78 -14.64 4.29
CA THR A 420 9.66 -15.27 4.99
C THR A 420 9.37 -14.55 6.29
N SER A 421 8.11 -14.53 6.72
CA SER A 421 7.74 -14.11 8.08
C SER A 421 7.75 -15.26 9.08
N ASP A 422 7.78 -16.51 8.61
CA ASP A 422 7.83 -17.72 9.43
C ASP A 422 8.98 -18.64 8.98
N VAL A 423 9.95 -18.86 9.86
CA VAL A 423 11.15 -19.61 9.51
C VAL A 423 11.07 -21.06 9.97
N ARG A 424 11.02 -21.97 9.01
CA ARG A 424 10.69 -23.38 9.24
C ARG A 424 11.84 -24.16 9.85
N ASP A 425 11.52 -25.06 10.78
CA ASP A 425 12.52 -25.91 11.40
C ASP A 425 13.25 -26.82 10.39
N GLY A 426 14.54 -27.06 10.67
CA GLY A 426 15.42 -27.81 9.77
C GLY A 426 15.86 -27.07 8.51
N LYS A 427 15.46 -25.80 8.30
CA LYS A 427 15.97 -24.95 7.21
C LYS A 427 17.13 -24.08 7.66
N LYS A 428 17.93 -23.61 6.70
CA LYS A 428 18.96 -22.60 6.95
C LYS A 428 18.28 -21.26 7.16
N LYS A 429 18.48 -20.67 8.33
CA LYS A 429 17.77 -19.48 8.81
C LYS A 429 18.71 -18.29 8.93
N ILE A 430 18.28 -17.12 8.47
CA ILE A 430 19.05 -15.88 8.56
C ILE A 430 18.16 -14.83 9.24
N ALA A 431 18.65 -14.29 10.35
CA ALA A 431 18.02 -13.18 11.07
C ALA A 431 18.86 -11.92 10.89
N VAL A 432 18.25 -10.85 10.39
CA VAL A 432 18.90 -9.55 10.27
C VAL A 432 18.43 -8.71 11.46
N TYR A 433 19.36 -8.24 12.30
CA TYR A 433 19.11 -7.42 13.49
C TYR A 433 18.12 -8.07 14.47
N PRO A 434 18.50 -9.23 15.05
CA PRO A 434 17.66 -9.97 15.98
C PRO A 434 17.54 -9.26 17.32
N ASP A 435 16.72 -8.22 17.41
CA ASP A 435 16.27 -7.74 18.72
C ASP A 435 15.40 -8.86 19.32
N GLY A 436 15.86 -9.44 20.43
CA GLY A 436 15.17 -10.50 21.19
C GLY A 436 15.15 -11.91 20.57
N TRP A 437 15.47 -12.08 19.27
CA TRP A 437 15.33 -13.36 18.56
C TRP A 437 16.66 -13.91 18.03
N GLN A 438 17.45 -14.59 18.85
CA GLN A 438 18.67 -15.24 18.36
C GLN A 438 18.33 -16.44 17.49
N CYS A 439 18.66 -16.33 16.20
CA CYS A 439 18.51 -17.45 15.28
C CYS A 439 19.83 -18.21 15.21
N GLY A 440 19.90 -19.35 15.90
CA GLY A 440 21.04 -20.27 15.87
C GLY A 440 22.23 -19.88 16.75
N SER A 441 23.37 -20.53 16.49
CA SER A 441 24.58 -20.47 17.34
C SER A 441 25.63 -19.44 16.90
N GLU A 442 25.45 -18.78 15.74
CA GLU A 442 26.47 -17.91 15.15
C GLU A 442 25.97 -16.48 14.91
N ASN A 443 26.83 -15.48 15.17
CA ASN A 443 26.49 -14.07 14.99
C ASN A 443 27.54 -13.33 14.14
N VAL A 444 27.11 -12.87 12.96
CA VAL A 444 27.89 -12.06 12.03
C VAL A 444 27.74 -10.57 12.38
N ARG A 445 28.85 -9.97 12.83
CA ARG A 445 28.93 -8.54 13.19
C ARG A 445 29.31 -7.64 12.01
N LEU A 446 28.41 -7.52 11.03
CA LEU A 446 28.54 -6.65 9.86
C LEU A 446 27.19 -6.00 9.54
N ASP A 447 27.20 -4.82 8.92
CA ASP A 447 25.99 -4.12 8.49
C ASP A 447 25.80 -4.27 6.97
N PRO A 448 24.74 -4.97 6.50
CA PRO A 448 24.45 -5.13 5.08
C PRO A 448 24.29 -3.81 4.32
N ILE A 449 23.91 -2.71 5.00
CA ILE A 449 23.80 -1.39 4.33
C ILE A 449 25.17 -0.84 3.92
N VAL A 450 26.23 -1.18 4.65
CA VAL A 450 27.58 -0.63 4.42
C VAL A 450 28.42 -1.57 3.58
N SER A 451 28.34 -2.87 3.87
CA SER A 451 29.16 -3.88 3.22
C SER A 451 28.32 -5.12 2.88
N PRO A 452 27.36 -5.01 1.93
CA PRO A 452 26.46 -6.10 1.60
C PRO A 452 27.22 -7.33 1.10
N ASP A 453 28.15 -7.17 0.15
CA ASP A 453 28.92 -8.27 -0.44
C ASP A 453 29.80 -9.00 0.58
N ALA A 454 30.54 -8.25 1.42
CA ALA A 454 31.37 -8.86 2.47
C ALA A 454 30.52 -9.58 3.53
N THR A 455 29.32 -9.06 3.82
CA THR A 455 28.38 -9.74 4.73
C THR A 455 27.87 -11.02 4.09
N ALA A 456 27.44 -10.96 2.83
CA ALA A 456 26.95 -12.11 2.08
C ALA A 456 28.01 -13.21 1.93
N GLU A 457 29.27 -12.86 1.62
CA GLU A 457 30.37 -13.82 1.51
C GLU A 457 30.60 -14.58 2.83
N LYS A 458 30.59 -13.85 3.95
CA LYS A 458 30.74 -14.45 5.29
C LYS A 458 29.53 -15.32 5.66
N VAL A 459 28.32 -14.84 5.41
CA VAL A 459 27.08 -15.57 5.65
C VAL A 459 27.05 -16.86 4.81
N SER A 460 27.34 -16.77 3.51
CA SER A 460 27.38 -17.90 2.58
C SER A 460 28.33 -19.00 3.05
N ARG A 461 29.56 -18.63 3.47
CA ARG A 461 30.51 -19.58 4.06
C ARG A 461 29.96 -20.28 5.31
N LEU A 462 29.37 -19.53 6.23
CA LEU A 462 28.85 -20.08 7.49
C LEU A 462 27.60 -20.94 7.28
N LEU A 463 26.80 -20.67 6.25
CA LEU A 463 25.62 -21.48 5.91
C LEU A 463 25.97 -22.92 5.57
N HIS A 464 27.22 -23.24 5.21
CA HIS A 464 27.64 -24.64 5.00
C HIS A 464 27.69 -25.45 6.30
N GLU A 465 28.02 -24.81 7.42
CA GLU A 465 28.27 -25.46 8.70
C GLU A 465 27.15 -25.20 9.72
N LYS A 466 26.42 -24.09 9.57
CA LYS A 466 25.46 -23.60 10.55
C LYS A 466 24.06 -23.52 9.93
N GLY A 467 23.07 -23.97 10.69
CA GLY A 467 21.66 -23.90 10.32
C GLY A 467 20.98 -22.58 10.67
N GLY A 468 21.57 -21.75 11.54
CA GLY A 468 20.99 -20.46 11.95
C GLY A 468 22.08 -19.41 12.11
N ILE A 469 21.89 -18.28 11.43
CA ILE A 469 22.82 -17.15 11.42
C ILE A 469 22.07 -15.90 11.83
N SER A 470 22.63 -15.19 12.81
CA SER A 470 22.20 -13.87 13.22
C SER A 470 23.14 -12.82 12.67
N ILE A 471 22.62 -11.67 12.24
CA ILE A 471 23.40 -10.55 11.71
C ILE A 471 23.14 -9.33 12.57
N SER A 472 24.19 -8.71 13.08
CA SER A 472 24.12 -7.56 13.98
C SER A 472 25.12 -6.47 13.57
N PRO A 473 24.88 -5.19 13.91
CA PRO A 473 25.89 -4.15 13.78
C PRO A 473 27.20 -4.53 14.48
N PRO A 474 28.35 -4.00 14.01
CA PRO A 474 29.63 -4.15 14.69
C PRO A 474 29.60 -3.66 16.15
N ALA A 475 28.90 -2.54 16.41
CA ALA A 475 28.67 -1.97 17.73
C ALA A 475 27.44 -1.03 17.73
N LYS A 476 26.85 -0.77 18.91
CA LYS A 476 25.67 0.13 19.04
C LYS A 476 25.94 1.56 18.51
N TYR A 477 27.12 2.12 18.78
CA TYR A 477 27.46 3.48 18.32
C TYR A 477 27.72 3.54 16.80
N MET A 478 28.22 2.46 16.20
CA MET A 478 28.45 2.38 14.75
C MET A 478 27.12 2.39 13.98
N ASP A 479 26.07 1.76 14.52
CA ASP A 479 24.71 1.86 13.96
C ASP A 479 24.25 3.33 13.88
N THR A 480 24.54 4.14 14.90
CA THR A 480 24.24 5.58 14.89
C THR A 480 24.99 6.31 13.77
N ILE A 481 26.28 6.02 13.59
CA ILE A 481 27.09 6.64 12.52
C ILE A 481 26.55 6.24 11.15
N HIS A 482 26.26 4.95 10.95
CA HIS A 482 25.68 4.44 9.69
C HIS A 482 24.33 5.09 9.40
N ARG A 483 23.48 5.32 10.40
CA ARG A 483 22.22 6.06 10.25
C ARG A 483 22.44 7.51 9.83
N ILE A 484 23.43 8.20 10.41
CA ILE A 484 23.77 9.57 9.99
C ILE A 484 24.19 9.58 8.51
N MET A 485 25.12 8.69 8.13
CA MET A 485 25.56 8.55 6.73
C MET A 485 24.43 8.12 5.78
N PHE A 486 23.46 7.35 6.27
CA PHE A 486 22.31 6.93 5.48
C PHE A 486 21.47 8.12 5.03
N HIS A 487 21.38 9.19 5.83
CA HIS A 487 20.61 10.40 5.52
C HIS A 487 21.35 11.44 4.68
N VAL A 488 22.66 11.29 4.42
CA VAL A 488 23.42 12.28 3.63
C VAL A 488 22.92 12.31 2.17
N PRO A 489 22.63 13.49 1.57
CA PRO A 489 22.27 13.60 0.16
C PRO A 489 23.31 12.92 -0.74
N ARG A 490 22.86 12.08 -1.69
CA ARG A 490 23.77 11.35 -2.59
C ARG A 490 23.62 11.73 -4.05
N THR A 491 22.57 12.45 -4.40
CA THR A 491 22.24 12.77 -5.79
C THR A 491 21.90 14.25 -5.97
N LEU A 492 21.98 14.72 -7.22
CA LEU A 492 21.49 16.06 -7.58
C LEU A 492 20.00 16.22 -7.30
N ASP A 493 19.21 15.16 -7.47
CA ASP A 493 17.78 15.16 -7.10
C ASP A 493 17.60 15.38 -5.59
N ASP A 494 18.42 14.73 -4.76
CA ASP A 494 18.39 14.94 -3.31
C ASP A 494 18.71 16.39 -2.94
N PHE A 495 19.77 16.92 -3.54
CA PHE A 495 20.25 18.28 -3.27
C PHE A 495 19.22 19.33 -3.73
N ASN A 496 18.67 19.18 -4.94
CA ASN A 496 17.63 20.05 -5.47
C ASN A 496 16.36 20.02 -4.61
N MET A 497 15.97 18.84 -4.14
CA MET A 497 14.80 18.69 -3.27
C MET A 497 15.04 19.31 -1.88
N LEU A 498 16.24 19.13 -1.32
CA LEU A 498 16.66 19.75 -0.07
C LEU A 498 16.58 21.28 -0.17
N ILE A 499 17.20 21.89 -1.19
CA ILE A 499 17.17 23.35 -1.41
C ILE A 499 15.72 23.84 -1.51
N ARG A 500 14.89 23.19 -2.33
CA ARG A 500 13.48 23.59 -2.50
C ARG A 500 12.70 23.55 -1.19
N ARG A 501 12.89 22.51 -0.37
CA ARG A 501 12.21 22.40 0.94
C ARG A 501 12.73 23.42 1.94
N LEU A 502 14.01 23.77 1.92
CA LEU A 502 14.57 24.84 2.74
C LEU A 502 14.02 26.21 2.34
N LEU A 503 14.00 26.53 1.04
CA LEU A 503 13.43 27.77 0.53
C LEU A 503 11.94 27.88 0.87
N LYS A 504 11.13 26.83 0.64
CA LYS A 504 9.70 26.83 1.03
C LYS A 504 9.48 27.09 2.52
N ARG A 505 10.36 26.63 3.41
CA ARG A 505 10.28 26.93 4.84
C ARG A 505 10.64 28.38 5.14
N ALA A 506 11.65 28.92 4.47
CA ALA A 506 12.08 30.31 4.62
C ALA A 506 11.03 31.32 4.11
N PHE A 507 10.24 30.97 3.08
CA PHE A 507 9.15 31.82 2.56
C PHE A 507 7.78 31.57 3.23
N LYS A 508 7.67 30.61 4.16
CA LYS A 508 6.46 30.36 4.97
C LYS A 508 6.53 30.98 6.38
N GLN A 509 7.71 31.44 6.79
CA GLN A 509 7.93 32.29 7.97
C GLN A 509 8.00 33.74 7.51
#